data_AF-A0A8C7MPF6-F1
#
_entry.id   AF-A0A8C7MPF6-F1
#
_cell.length_a   1.000
_cell.length_b   1.000
_cell.length_c   1.000
_cell.angle_alpha   90.00
_cell.angle_beta   90.00
_cell.angle_gamma   90.00
#
_symmetry.space_group_name_H-M   'P 1'
#
loop_
_entity.id
_entity.type
_entity.pdbx_description
1 polymer ?
#
loop_
_entity_poly.entity_id
_entity_poly.type
_entity_poly.pdbx_seq_one_letter_code
_entity_poly.pdbx_strand_id
1 'polypeptide(L)'
;ICPVLGIDVVRNKIKMFAQQKVTLPKGRHKIIILDEADSMTDGAQQALRRTMEIYSKTTRFALACNASDKIIEPIQSRCAVLRYTKLRDEQIMMRLLEVVERENLVTSNDGLEAIIFTAQGDMRQALNNLQSTNSGFGYINSENVFKVCDEPHPLLVKSMLEHCVNANIDEAYKIIEQLWALGYSPEDIIGNIFRVCKTFQMPEYLKLEFIKEIGYTHMKVAEGVNSLLQMAGLLGRLCSKTATPDTS
;
A
#
# COMPACT_ATOMS: atom_id res chain seq x y z
N ILE A 1 -5.68 10.53 -19.05
CA ILE A 1 -4.68 10.78 -18.00
C ILE A 1 -3.65 11.71 -18.62
N CYS A 2 -3.79 13.03 -18.40
CA CYS A 2 -2.84 14.00 -18.97
C CYS A 2 -1.65 14.14 -18.01
N PRO A 3 -0.41 13.90 -18.47
CA PRO A 3 0.76 13.98 -17.63
C PRO A 3 1.02 15.45 -17.30
N VAL A 4 1.15 15.74 -16.00
CA VAL A 4 1.49 17.05 -15.42
C VAL A 4 0.54 18.17 -15.83
N LEU A 5 -0.32 18.61 -14.90
CA LEU A 5 -1.10 19.83 -15.06
C LEU A 5 -0.13 21.02 -15.24
N GLY A 6 0.17 21.34 -16.50
CA GLY A 6 0.97 22.50 -16.86
C GLY A 6 0.34 23.76 -16.28
N ILE A 7 1.17 24.69 -15.83
CA ILE A 7 0.74 25.95 -15.20
C ILE A 7 -0.32 26.69 -16.05
N ASP A 8 -0.24 26.54 -17.37
CA ASP A 8 -1.16 27.14 -18.34
C ASP A 8 -2.56 26.53 -18.32
N VAL A 9 -2.69 25.24 -18.00
CA VAL A 9 -4.00 24.58 -17.82
C VAL A 9 -4.71 25.17 -16.62
N VAL A 10 -3.98 25.39 -15.52
CA VAL A 10 -4.54 26.00 -14.30
C VAL A 10 -4.87 27.47 -14.54
N ARG A 11 -3.98 28.22 -15.20
CA ARG A 11 -4.18 29.65 -15.45
C ARG A 11 -5.29 29.95 -16.45
N ASN A 12 -5.49 29.09 -17.44
CA ASN A 12 -6.44 29.33 -18.52
C ASN A 12 -7.71 28.49 -18.35
N LYS A 13 -7.63 27.14 -18.42
CA LYS A 13 -8.84 26.29 -18.39
C LYS A 13 -9.61 26.40 -17.08
N ILE A 14 -8.92 26.28 -15.94
CA ILE A 14 -9.59 26.34 -14.62
C ILE A 14 -10.17 27.74 -14.38
N LYS A 15 -9.43 28.80 -14.76
CA LYS A 15 -9.92 30.17 -14.65
C LYS A 15 -11.14 30.44 -15.53
N MET A 16 -11.12 30.02 -16.80
CA MET A 16 -12.25 30.20 -17.71
C MET A 16 -13.48 29.44 -17.22
N PHE A 17 -13.31 28.21 -16.73
CA PHE A 17 -14.40 27.43 -16.15
C PHE A 17 -14.96 28.07 -14.87
N ALA A 18 -14.10 28.61 -14.01
CA ALA A 18 -14.52 29.33 -12.81
C ALA A 18 -15.27 30.64 -13.16
N GLN A 19 -14.88 31.32 -14.23
CA GLN A 19 -15.53 32.54 -14.74
C GLN A 19 -16.88 32.32 -15.42
N GLN A 20 -17.10 31.15 -16.03
CA GLN A 20 -18.33 30.86 -16.76
C GLN A 20 -19.56 30.99 -15.85
N LYS A 21 -20.48 31.91 -16.16
CA LYS A 21 -21.73 32.06 -15.40
C LYS A 21 -22.68 30.93 -15.78
N VAL A 22 -23.00 30.08 -14.82
CA VAL A 22 -23.99 29.01 -14.96
C VAL A 22 -25.14 29.33 -14.01
N THR A 23 -26.37 29.32 -14.52
CA THR A 23 -27.59 29.48 -13.72
C THR A 23 -27.85 28.18 -12.94
N LEU A 24 -27.38 28.15 -11.70
CA LEU A 24 -27.61 27.05 -10.78
C LEU A 24 -28.74 27.39 -9.80
N PRO A 25 -29.51 26.39 -9.31
CA PRO A 25 -30.46 26.57 -8.23
C PRO A 25 -29.81 27.21 -6.99
N LYS A 26 -30.60 27.93 -6.18
CA LYS A 26 -30.11 28.57 -4.95
C LYS A 26 -29.37 27.55 -4.07
N GLY A 27 -28.13 27.86 -3.69
CA GLY A 27 -27.28 27.02 -2.84
C GLY A 27 -26.40 26.00 -3.58
N ARG A 28 -26.49 25.88 -4.91
CA ARG A 28 -25.58 25.03 -5.69
C ARG A 28 -24.42 25.83 -6.26
N HIS A 29 -23.23 25.26 -6.15
CA HIS A 29 -21.99 25.80 -6.70
C HIS A 29 -21.44 24.85 -7.76
N LYS A 30 -20.64 25.38 -8.68
CA LYS A 30 -19.85 24.53 -9.59
C LYS A 30 -18.80 23.80 -8.76
N ILE A 31 -18.46 22.57 -9.13
CA ILE A 31 -17.40 21.80 -8.46
C ILE A 31 -16.29 21.54 -9.48
N ILE A 32 -15.06 21.82 -9.08
CA ILE A 32 -13.85 21.44 -9.82
C ILE A 32 -13.16 20.36 -8.99
N ILE A 33 -13.04 19.17 -9.57
CA ILE A 33 -12.34 18.05 -8.95
C ILE A 33 -10.93 18.00 -9.55
N LEU A 34 -9.93 18.05 -8.69
CA LEU A 34 -8.52 17.88 -9.04
C LEU A 34 -8.05 16.60 -8.37
N ASP A 35 -7.87 15.56 -9.17
CA ASP A 35 -7.27 14.31 -8.73
C ASP A 35 -5.73 14.41 -8.80
N GLU A 36 -5.03 13.65 -7.97
CA GLU A 36 -3.56 13.64 -7.87
C GLU A 36 -2.97 15.05 -7.71
N ALA A 37 -3.60 15.89 -6.87
CA ALA A 37 -3.21 17.29 -6.69
C ALA A 37 -1.77 17.47 -6.18
N ASP A 38 -1.18 16.44 -5.58
CA ASP A 38 0.21 16.40 -5.13
C ASP A 38 1.22 16.28 -6.27
N SER A 39 0.76 15.97 -7.49
CA SER A 39 1.57 15.98 -8.71
C SER A 39 1.59 17.35 -9.40
N MET A 40 0.90 18.35 -8.85
CA MET A 40 0.93 19.72 -9.35
C MET A 40 2.19 20.45 -8.88
N THR A 41 2.81 21.22 -9.78
CA THR A 41 3.95 22.08 -9.45
C THR A 41 3.54 23.23 -8.52
N ASP A 42 4.46 23.70 -7.67
CA ASP A 42 4.19 24.80 -6.73
C ASP A 42 3.68 26.06 -7.42
N GLY A 43 4.22 26.38 -8.61
CA GLY A 43 3.76 27.51 -9.42
C GLY A 43 2.31 27.38 -9.88
N ALA A 44 1.87 26.16 -10.21
CA ALA A 44 0.48 25.86 -10.54
C ALA A 44 -0.42 25.96 -9.31
N GLN A 45 0.02 25.45 -8.15
CA GLN A 45 -0.71 25.56 -6.89
C GLN A 45 -0.89 27.03 -6.46
N GLN A 46 0.14 27.87 -6.60
CA GLN A 46 0.04 29.31 -6.31
C GLN A 46 -0.95 30.04 -7.24
N ALA A 47 -1.03 29.64 -8.51
CA ALA A 47 -2.02 30.18 -9.44
C ALA A 47 -3.45 29.70 -9.09
N LEU A 48 -3.58 28.44 -8.68
CA LEU A 48 -4.84 27.85 -8.23
C LEU A 48 -5.38 28.59 -7.00
N ARG A 49 -4.54 28.86 -6.01
CA ARG A 49 -4.89 29.61 -4.79
C ARG A 49 -5.62 30.93 -5.11
N ARG A 50 -5.07 31.75 -6.01
CA ARG A 50 -5.71 33.03 -6.40
C ARG A 50 -7.09 32.80 -7.03
N THR A 51 -7.22 31.77 -7.85
CA THR A 51 -8.48 31.41 -8.50
C THR A 51 -9.52 30.93 -7.49
N MET A 52 -9.10 30.14 -6.49
CA MET A 52 -9.97 29.68 -5.40
C MET A 52 -10.51 30.84 -4.56
N GLU A 53 -9.67 31.84 -4.25
CA GLU A 53 -10.08 33.03 -3.49
C GLU A 53 -11.13 33.84 -4.27
N ILE A 54 -10.84 34.20 -5.52
CA ILE A 54 -11.68 35.08 -6.35
C ILE A 54 -13.06 34.45 -6.62
N TYR A 55 -13.10 33.15 -6.91
CA TYR A 55 -14.33 32.46 -7.35
C TYR A 55 -14.98 31.58 -6.26
N SER A 56 -14.59 31.74 -5.00
CA SER A 56 -15.13 30.98 -3.84
C SER A 56 -16.66 31.04 -3.70
N LYS A 57 -17.29 32.12 -4.15
CA LYS A 57 -18.76 32.28 -4.10
C LYS A 57 -19.51 31.47 -5.17
N THR A 58 -18.87 31.17 -6.30
CA THR A 58 -19.52 30.52 -7.45
C THR A 58 -19.07 29.08 -7.65
N THR A 59 -17.84 28.76 -7.23
CA THR A 59 -17.15 27.50 -7.51
C THR A 59 -16.50 26.94 -6.25
N ARG A 60 -16.66 25.65 -6.01
CA ARG A 60 -16.02 24.86 -4.96
C ARG A 60 -14.97 23.94 -5.59
N PHE A 61 -13.92 23.67 -4.84
CA PHE A 61 -12.82 22.81 -5.27
C PHE A 61 -12.78 21.58 -4.38
N ALA A 62 -12.62 20.42 -4.99
CA ALA A 62 -12.34 19.16 -4.31
C ALA A 62 -10.97 18.68 -4.80
N LEU A 63 -10.02 18.58 -3.89
CA LEU A 63 -8.66 18.13 -4.18
C LEU A 63 -8.48 16.74 -3.57
N ALA A 64 -8.09 15.77 -4.38
CA ALA A 64 -7.65 14.45 -3.92
C ALA A 64 -6.12 14.37 -4.05
N CYS A 65 -5.46 13.92 -2.98
CA CYS A 65 -4.00 13.76 -2.94
C CYS A 65 -3.63 12.63 -1.97
N ASN A 66 -2.50 11.97 -2.25
CA ASN A 66 -1.97 10.93 -1.37
C ASN A 66 -1.05 11.52 -0.29
N ALA A 67 -0.27 12.54 -0.64
CA ALA A 67 0.65 13.24 0.26
C ALA A 67 0.18 14.68 0.48
N SER A 68 -0.43 14.95 1.65
CA SER A 68 -0.87 16.31 2.00
C SER A 68 0.28 17.31 2.08
N ASP A 69 1.48 16.84 2.41
CA ASP A 69 2.67 17.69 2.62
C ASP A 69 3.16 18.33 1.31
N LYS A 70 2.81 17.76 0.16
CA LYS A 70 3.09 18.31 -1.17
C LYS A 70 2.12 19.43 -1.57
N ILE A 71 1.04 19.65 -0.82
CA ILE A 71 0.09 20.73 -1.05
C ILE A 71 0.50 21.94 -0.23
N ILE A 72 0.63 23.11 -0.87
CA ILE A 72 1.01 24.34 -0.18
C ILE A 72 0.01 24.71 0.93
N GLU A 73 0.51 25.15 2.08
CA GLU A 73 -0.28 25.59 3.24
C GLU A 73 -1.39 26.64 2.90
N PRO A 74 -1.18 27.58 1.96
CA PRO A 74 -2.24 28.49 1.54
C PRO A 74 -3.47 27.80 0.92
N ILE A 75 -3.33 26.65 0.28
CA ILE A 75 -4.49 25.88 -0.22
C ILE A 75 -5.14 25.13 0.94
N GLN A 76 -4.33 24.49 1.80
CA GLN A 76 -4.84 23.72 2.94
C GLN A 76 -5.67 24.59 3.89
N SER A 77 -5.21 25.80 4.21
CA SER A 77 -5.94 26.76 5.06
C SER A 77 -7.30 27.20 4.51
N ARG A 78 -7.57 27.01 3.22
CA ARG A 78 -8.83 27.38 2.55
C ARG A 78 -9.76 26.20 2.32
N CYS A 79 -9.31 24.99 2.63
CA CYS A 79 -10.04 23.75 2.39
C CYS A 79 -10.29 23.01 3.70
N ALA A 80 -11.39 22.27 3.77
CA ALA A 80 -11.58 21.28 4.82
C ALA A 80 -10.71 20.05 4.49
N VAL A 81 -9.76 19.73 5.36
CA VAL A 81 -8.89 18.57 5.17
C VAL A 81 -9.61 17.34 5.72
N LEU A 82 -10.04 16.45 4.82
CA LEU A 82 -10.63 15.16 5.16
C LEU A 82 -9.56 14.08 5.00
N ARG A 83 -9.15 13.47 6.12
CA ARG A 83 -8.14 12.40 6.12
C ARG A 83 -8.82 11.05 6.00
N TYR A 84 -8.50 10.33 4.93
CA TYR A 84 -8.90 8.93 4.76
C TYR A 84 -7.83 8.03 5.36
N THR A 85 -8.27 7.02 6.10
CA THR A 85 -7.41 5.97 6.65
C THR A 85 -7.59 4.69 5.84
N LYS A 86 -6.63 3.76 5.97
CA LYS A 86 -6.76 2.43 5.38
C LYS A 86 -8.04 1.76 5.88
N LEU A 87 -8.68 1.00 5.01
CA LEU A 87 -9.89 0.27 5.38
C LEU A 87 -9.54 -0.85 6.36
N ARG A 88 -10.46 -1.13 7.28
CA ARG A 88 -10.36 -2.30 8.16
C ARG A 88 -10.70 -3.56 7.37
N ASP A 89 -10.07 -4.66 7.74
CA ASP A 89 -10.25 -5.97 7.11
C ASP A 89 -11.74 -6.39 7.04
N GLU A 90 -12.50 -6.11 8.10
CA GLU A 90 -13.96 -6.33 8.16
C GLU A 90 -14.72 -5.57 7.06
N GLN A 91 -14.33 -4.32 6.78
CA GLN A 91 -14.98 -3.47 5.77
C GLN A 91 -14.68 -3.96 4.35
N ILE A 92 -13.46 -4.44 4.13
CA ILE A 92 -13.06 -5.05 2.86
C ILE A 92 -13.80 -6.37 2.67
N MET A 93 -13.87 -7.22 3.70
CA MET A 93 -14.60 -8.49 3.66
C MET A 93 -16.07 -8.28 3.29
N MET A 94 -16.78 -7.36 3.98
CA MET A 94 -18.18 -7.05 3.67
C MET A 94 -18.36 -6.68 2.19
N ARG A 95 -17.48 -5.83 1.65
CA ARG A 95 -17.58 -5.40 0.27
C ARG A 95 -17.20 -6.49 -0.73
N LEU A 96 -16.24 -7.37 -0.40
CA LEU A 96 -15.88 -8.52 -1.22
C LEU A 96 -17.04 -9.51 -1.31
N LEU A 97 -17.72 -9.81 -0.20
CA LEU A 97 -18.88 -10.70 -0.17
C LEU A 97 -20.02 -10.16 -1.07
N GLU A 98 -20.31 -8.86 -1.00
CA GLU A 98 -21.31 -8.24 -1.88
C GLU A 98 -20.97 -8.41 -3.38
N VAL A 99 -19.69 -8.36 -3.75
CA VAL A 99 -19.25 -8.54 -5.14
C VAL A 99 -19.31 -10.01 -5.55
N VAL A 100 -18.88 -10.92 -4.67
CA VAL A 100 -18.95 -12.37 -4.88
C VAL A 100 -20.37 -12.84 -5.11
N GLU A 101 -21.33 -12.36 -4.31
CA GLU A 101 -22.76 -12.69 -4.46
C GLU A 101 -23.34 -12.14 -5.77
N ARG A 102 -22.98 -10.91 -6.18
CA ARG A 102 -23.49 -10.29 -7.41
C ARG A 102 -22.97 -10.97 -8.67
N GLU A 103 -21.71 -11.39 -8.66
CA GLU A 103 -21.04 -12.01 -9.80
C GLU A 103 -21.15 -13.56 -9.76
N ASN A 104 -21.77 -14.13 -8.73
CA ASN A 104 -21.88 -15.58 -8.49
C ASN A 104 -20.53 -16.31 -8.56
N LEU A 105 -19.51 -15.78 -7.89
CA LEU A 105 -18.16 -16.35 -7.91
C LEU A 105 -18.05 -17.56 -6.98
N VAL A 106 -17.28 -18.57 -7.40
CA VAL A 106 -16.99 -19.74 -6.56
C VAL A 106 -15.74 -19.45 -5.73
N THR A 107 -15.94 -19.22 -4.43
CA THR A 107 -14.87 -18.80 -3.51
C THR A 107 -14.76 -19.70 -2.28
N SER A 108 -13.55 -19.82 -1.74
CA SER A 108 -13.27 -20.37 -0.40
C SER A 108 -13.02 -19.24 0.59
N ASN A 109 -13.34 -19.47 1.88
CA ASN A 109 -13.05 -18.51 2.95
C ASN A 109 -11.55 -18.19 3.02
N ASP A 110 -10.68 -19.20 2.88
CA ASP A 110 -9.22 -19.02 2.87
C ASP A 110 -8.75 -18.14 1.70
N GLY A 111 -9.47 -18.16 0.57
CA GLY A 111 -9.17 -17.32 -0.58
C GLY A 111 -9.51 -15.85 -0.32
N LEU A 112 -10.64 -15.59 0.35
CA LEU A 112 -11.02 -14.22 0.75
C LEU A 112 -10.04 -13.64 1.78
N GLU A 113 -9.63 -14.45 2.76
CA GLU A 113 -8.60 -14.05 3.73
C GLU A 113 -7.26 -13.75 3.05
N ALA A 114 -6.85 -14.56 2.06
CA ALA A 114 -5.64 -14.30 1.27
C ALA A 114 -5.73 -12.98 0.47
N ILE A 115 -6.90 -12.66 -0.10
CA ILE A 115 -7.11 -11.40 -0.81
C ILE A 115 -7.04 -10.21 0.15
N ILE A 116 -7.62 -10.31 1.34
CA ILE A 116 -7.54 -9.26 2.36
C ILE A 116 -6.09 -9.07 2.82
N PHE A 117 -5.38 -10.17 3.05
CA PHE A 117 -3.98 -10.15 3.43
C PHE A 117 -3.14 -9.41 2.38
N THR A 118 -3.30 -9.73 1.09
CA THR A 118 -2.57 -9.09 -0.04
C THR A 118 -2.97 -7.64 -0.27
N ALA A 119 -4.23 -7.27 -0.01
CA ALA A 119 -4.75 -5.92 -0.26
C ALA A 119 -4.25 -4.84 0.70
N GLN A 120 -3.80 -5.19 1.91
CA GLN A 120 -3.24 -4.27 2.92
C GLN A 120 -4.05 -2.97 3.17
N GLY A 121 -5.38 -3.08 3.16
CA GLY A 121 -6.29 -1.95 3.37
C GLY A 121 -6.73 -1.21 2.10
N ASP A 122 -6.27 -1.62 0.91
CA ASP A 122 -6.67 -1.05 -0.39
C ASP A 122 -7.78 -1.90 -1.05
N MET A 123 -8.99 -1.32 -1.12
CA MET A 123 -10.13 -1.97 -1.78
C MET A 123 -9.91 -2.17 -3.29
N ARG A 124 -9.20 -1.26 -3.96
CA ARG A 124 -8.94 -1.37 -5.39
C ARG A 124 -8.06 -2.59 -5.66
N GLN A 125 -7.00 -2.75 -4.87
CA GLN A 125 -6.12 -3.91 -4.98
C GLN A 125 -6.89 -5.22 -4.67
N ALA A 126 -7.73 -5.23 -3.63
CA ALA A 126 -8.54 -6.39 -3.27
C ALA A 126 -9.44 -6.85 -4.44
N LEU A 127 -10.16 -5.91 -5.07
CA LEU A 127 -11.04 -6.21 -6.20
C LEU A 127 -10.27 -6.65 -7.45
N ASN A 128 -9.13 -6.01 -7.73
CA ASN A 128 -8.27 -6.41 -8.84
C ASN A 128 -7.74 -7.83 -8.64
N ASN A 129 -7.27 -8.17 -7.44
CA ASN A 129 -6.79 -9.52 -7.12
C ASN A 129 -7.92 -10.56 -7.22
N LEU A 130 -9.11 -10.23 -6.73
CA LEU A 130 -10.30 -11.07 -6.86
C LEU A 130 -10.63 -11.35 -8.33
N GLN A 131 -10.69 -10.30 -9.15
CA GLN A 131 -11.00 -10.40 -10.57
C GLN A 131 -9.94 -11.20 -11.33
N SER A 132 -8.65 -10.94 -11.08
CA SER A 132 -7.53 -11.64 -11.73
C SER A 132 -7.53 -13.12 -11.36
N THR A 133 -7.80 -13.46 -10.10
CA THR A 133 -7.87 -14.85 -9.64
C THR A 133 -9.03 -15.59 -10.29
N ASN A 134 -10.21 -14.97 -10.33
CA ASN A 134 -11.37 -15.55 -10.99
C ASN A 134 -11.16 -15.72 -12.51
N SER A 135 -10.56 -14.72 -13.18
CA SER A 135 -10.33 -14.78 -14.62
C SER A 135 -9.26 -15.82 -15.00
N GLY A 136 -8.26 -16.04 -14.13
CA GLY A 136 -7.19 -17.00 -14.37
C GLY A 136 -7.59 -18.46 -14.09
N PHE A 137 -8.26 -18.71 -12.95
CA PHE A 137 -8.47 -20.06 -12.44
C PHE A 137 -9.95 -20.44 -12.23
N GLY A 138 -10.88 -19.48 -12.27
CA GLY A 138 -12.32 -19.69 -12.03
C GLY A 138 -12.71 -20.02 -10.58
N TYR A 139 -11.81 -20.60 -9.80
CA TYR A 139 -11.99 -20.90 -8.37
C TYR A 139 -11.00 -20.12 -7.50
N ILE A 140 -11.54 -19.39 -6.52
CA ILE A 140 -10.75 -18.52 -5.64
C ILE A 140 -10.39 -19.29 -4.35
N ASN A 141 -9.17 -19.82 -4.31
CA ASN A 141 -8.54 -20.39 -3.12
C ASN A 141 -7.27 -19.59 -2.75
N SER A 142 -6.71 -19.84 -1.57
CA SER A 142 -5.49 -19.15 -1.11
C SER A 142 -4.31 -19.36 -2.08
N GLU A 143 -4.11 -20.59 -2.57
CA GLU A 143 -3.01 -20.93 -3.47
C GLU A 143 -3.06 -20.15 -4.79
N ASN A 144 -4.23 -20.06 -5.44
CA ASN A 144 -4.41 -19.33 -6.69
C ASN A 144 -4.24 -17.82 -6.46
N VAL A 145 -4.69 -17.30 -5.32
CA VAL A 145 -4.48 -15.88 -4.98
C VAL A 145 -2.99 -15.57 -4.85
N PHE A 146 -2.23 -16.38 -4.13
CA PHE A 146 -0.77 -16.17 -3.99
C PHE A 146 -0.01 -16.37 -5.29
N LYS A 147 -0.46 -17.29 -6.17
CA LYS A 147 0.09 -17.45 -7.53
C LYS A 147 -0.17 -16.24 -8.42
N VAL A 148 -1.34 -15.61 -8.33
CA VAL A 148 -1.65 -14.41 -9.13
C VAL A 148 -0.94 -13.18 -8.61
N CYS A 149 -0.77 -13.08 -7.29
CA CYS A 149 -0.09 -11.95 -6.66
C CYS A 149 1.44 -12.06 -6.69
N ASP A 150 1.99 -13.22 -7.09
CA ASP A 150 3.43 -13.54 -7.02
C ASP A 150 4.04 -13.22 -5.64
N GLU A 151 3.30 -13.48 -4.57
CA GLU A 151 3.78 -13.33 -3.19
C GLU A 151 4.15 -14.68 -2.57
N PRO A 152 5.25 -14.78 -1.81
CA PRO A 152 5.60 -15.98 -1.05
C PRO A 152 4.51 -16.32 -0.03
N HIS A 153 4.18 -17.62 0.07
CA HIS A 153 3.13 -18.09 0.97
C HIS A 153 3.47 -17.74 2.44
N PRO A 154 2.55 -17.12 3.20
CA PRO A 154 2.84 -16.63 4.56
C PRO A 154 3.23 -17.75 5.53
N LEU A 155 2.77 -18.98 5.28
CA LEU A 155 3.17 -20.16 6.08
C LEU A 155 4.67 -20.46 5.99
N LEU A 156 5.29 -20.35 4.81
CA LEU A 156 6.73 -20.58 4.63
C LEU A 156 7.55 -19.53 5.38
N VAL A 157 7.11 -18.28 5.31
CA VAL A 157 7.74 -17.17 6.03
C VAL A 157 7.56 -17.34 7.55
N LYS A 158 6.39 -17.83 8.00
CA LYS A 158 6.15 -18.12 9.41
C LYS A 158 7.06 -19.22 9.94
N SER A 159 7.18 -20.35 9.22
CA SER A 159 8.10 -21.43 9.61
C SER A 159 9.55 -20.95 9.61
N MET A 160 9.93 -20.09 8.66
CA MET A 160 11.26 -19.48 8.63
C MET A 160 11.52 -18.63 9.88
N LEU A 161 10.57 -17.81 10.30
CA LEU A 161 10.68 -17.01 11.53
C LEU A 161 10.73 -17.90 12.78
N GLU A 162 9.97 -18.99 12.83
CA GLU A 162 10.04 -19.98 13.92
C GLU A 162 11.43 -20.62 14.03
N HIS A 163 12.05 -20.99 12.90
CA HIS A 163 13.43 -21.48 12.89
C HIS A 163 14.44 -20.41 13.34
N CYS A 164 14.23 -19.14 12.97
CA CYS A 164 15.05 -18.03 13.45
C CYS A 164 14.96 -17.85 14.97
N VAL A 165 13.75 -17.97 15.54
CA VAL A 165 13.52 -17.89 16.99
C VAL A 165 14.27 -19.00 17.73
N ASN A 166 14.29 -20.21 17.15
CA ASN A 166 15.02 -21.35 17.70
C ASN A 166 16.54 -21.32 17.42
N ALA A 167 17.06 -20.24 16.84
CA ALA A 167 18.46 -20.08 16.45
C ALA A 167 18.98 -21.15 15.46
N ASN A 168 18.08 -21.76 14.69
CA ASN A 168 18.45 -22.75 13.66
C ASN A 168 18.55 -22.06 12.29
N ILE A 169 19.75 -21.60 11.96
CA ILE A 169 20.02 -20.86 10.72
C ILE A 169 19.93 -21.76 9.47
N ASP A 170 20.33 -23.03 9.58
CA ASP A 170 20.40 -23.94 8.43
C ASP A 170 19.00 -24.23 7.87
N GLU A 171 18.03 -24.51 8.75
CA GLU A 171 16.65 -24.74 8.34
C GLU A 171 15.98 -23.46 7.82
N ALA A 172 16.27 -22.30 8.41
CA ALA A 172 15.76 -21.03 7.91
C ALA A 172 16.35 -20.67 6.53
N TYR A 173 17.63 -20.99 6.29
CA TYR A 173 18.30 -20.73 5.02
C TYR A 173 17.73 -21.58 3.89
N LYS A 174 17.41 -22.86 4.14
CA LYS A 174 16.74 -23.73 3.15
C LYS A 174 15.43 -23.14 2.63
N ILE A 175 14.67 -22.48 3.51
CA ILE A 175 13.40 -21.83 3.11
C ILE A 175 13.69 -20.62 2.23
N ILE A 176 14.67 -19.77 2.56
CA ILE A 176 15.06 -18.65 1.69
C ILE A 176 15.59 -19.14 0.34
N GLU A 177 16.41 -20.19 0.33
CA GLU A 177 16.91 -20.80 -0.90
C GLU A 177 15.77 -21.31 -1.78
N GLN A 178 14.76 -21.96 -1.18
CA GLN A 178 13.55 -22.38 -1.88
C GLN A 178 12.78 -21.19 -2.47
N LEU A 179 12.59 -20.11 -1.70
CA LEU A 179 11.94 -18.89 -2.20
C LEU A 179 12.75 -18.23 -3.33
N TRP A 180 14.07 -18.27 -3.24
CA TRP A 180 14.96 -17.76 -4.28
C TRP A 180 14.89 -18.60 -5.56
N ALA A 181 14.82 -19.92 -5.43
CA ALA A 181 14.69 -20.85 -6.56
C ALA A 181 13.34 -20.70 -7.30
N LEU A 182 12.29 -20.26 -6.59
CA LEU A 182 11.00 -19.92 -7.17
C LEU A 182 11.01 -18.57 -7.93
N GLY A 183 12.09 -17.79 -7.81
CA GLY A 183 12.26 -16.53 -8.55
C GLY A 183 11.60 -15.31 -7.90
N TYR A 184 11.25 -15.38 -6.62
CA TYR A 184 10.71 -14.22 -5.91
C TYR A 184 11.76 -13.10 -5.78
N SER A 185 11.30 -11.85 -5.89
CA SER A 185 12.18 -10.71 -5.71
C SER A 185 12.61 -10.57 -4.23
N PRO A 186 13.85 -10.13 -3.96
CA PRO A 186 14.31 -9.88 -2.60
C PRO A 186 13.44 -8.86 -1.87
N GLU A 187 12.93 -7.87 -2.59
CA GLU A 187 12.01 -6.85 -2.09
C GLU A 187 10.70 -7.47 -1.59
N ASP A 188 10.11 -8.39 -2.36
CA ASP A 188 8.88 -9.09 -1.99
C ASP A 188 9.09 -10.06 -0.83
N ILE A 189 10.24 -10.74 -0.78
CA ILE A 189 10.60 -11.62 0.33
C ILE A 189 10.71 -10.80 1.62
N ILE A 190 11.47 -9.71 1.63
CA ILE A 190 11.62 -8.84 2.82
C ILE A 190 10.29 -8.22 3.22
N GLY A 191 9.51 -7.73 2.25
CA GLY A 191 8.18 -7.16 2.49
C GLY A 191 7.25 -8.15 3.21
N ASN A 192 7.25 -9.41 2.78
CA ASN A 192 6.46 -10.46 3.42
C ASN A 192 7.02 -10.88 4.78
N ILE A 193 8.34 -10.98 4.93
CA ILE A 193 8.98 -11.21 6.25
C ILE A 193 8.54 -10.14 7.24
N PHE A 194 8.56 -8.86 6.85
CA PHE A 194 8.12 -7.76 7.69
C PHE A 194 6.63 -7.87 8.08
N ARG A 195 5.77 -8.21 7.12
CA ARG A 195 4.31 -8.40 7.35
C ARG A 195 4.02 -9.52 8.34
N VAL A 196 4.64 -10.68 8.14
CA VAL A 196 4.45 -11.84 9.01
C VAL A 196 5.08 -11.58 10.39
N CYS A 197 6.26 -10.98 10.46
CA CYS A 197 6.91 -10.65 11.74
C CYS A 197 6.07 -9.73 12.62
N LYS A 198 5.31 -8.79 12.03
CA LYS A 198 4.43 -7.88 12.77
C LYS A 198 3.30 -8.62 13.49
N THR A 199 2.72 -9.61 12.84
CA THR A 199 1.59 -10.41 13.35
C THR A 199 2.03 -11.63 14.17
N PHE A 200 3.30 -12.04 14.04
CA PHE A 200 3.85 -13.21 14.72
C PHE A 200 3.81 -13.10 16.25
N GLN A 201 3.59 -14.24 16.93
CA GLN A 201 3.53 -14.30 18.39
C GLN A 201 4.93 -14.54 18.96
N MET A 202 5.56 -13.47 19.46
CA MET A 202 6.86 -13.50 20.14
C MET A 202 6.95 -12.37 21.18
N PRO A 203 7.90 -12.44 22.13
CA PRO A 203 8.12 -11.37 23.09
C PRO A 203 8.35 -10.01 22.41
N GLU A 204 7.76 -8.94 22.95
CA GLU A 204 7.76 -7.62 22.32
C GLU A 204 9.19 -7.08 22.11
N TYR A 205 10.09 -7.30 23.07
CA TYR A 205 11.50 -6.89 22.95
C TYR A 205 12.18 -7.54 21.73
N LEU A 206 11.94 -8.85 21.54
CA LEU A 206 12.55 -9.63 20.47
C LEU A 206 11.93 -9.26 19.11
N LYS A 207 10.62 -9.03 19.09
CA LYS A 207 9.89 -8.56 17.92
C LYS A 207 10.44 -7.23 17.41
N LEU A 208 10.70 -6.29 18.30
CA LEU A 208 11.24 -4.98 17.95
C LEU A 208 12.67 -5.07 17.39
N GLU A 209 13.53 -5.90 17.97
CA GLU A 209 14.87 -6.16 17.43
C GLU A 209 14.80 -6.83 16.05
N PHE A 210 13.88 -7.77 15.84
CA PHE A 210 13.66 -8.40 14.54
C PHE A 210 13.21 -7.39 13.49
N ILE A 211 12.22 -6.58 13.80
CA ILE A 211 11.71 -5.53 12.92
C ILE A 211 12.83 -4.54 12.56
N LYS A 212 13.69 -4.18 13.51
CA LYS A 212 14.84 -3.31 13.29
C LYS A 212 15.84 -3.91 12.29
N GLU A 213 16.23 -5.17 12.47
CA GLU A 213 17.15 -5.83 11.53
C GLU A 213 16.53 -6.05 10.15
N ILE A 214 15.24 -6.41 10.08
CA ILE A 214 14.50 -6.51 8.81
C ILE A 214 14.47 -5.14 8.12
N GLY A 215 14.22 -4.06 8.86
CA GLY A 215 14.22 -2.69 8.34
C GLY A 215 15.58 -2.26 7.77
N TYR A 216 16.68 -2.58 8.46
CA TYR A 216 18.02 -2.29 7.95
C TYR A 216 18.34 -3.04 6.66
N THR A 217 17.96 -4.32 6.58
CA THR A 217 18.16 -5.12 5.35
C THR A 217 17.26 -4.60 4.23
N HIS A 218 16.01 -4.22 4.53
CA HIS A 218 15.12 -3.63 3.54
C HIS A 218 15.70 -2.36 2.92
N MET A 219 16.27 -1.48 3.74
CA MET A 219 16.94 -0.26 3.27
C MET A 219 18.12 -0.58 2.33
N LYS A 220 18.95 -1.57 2.68
CA LYS A 220 20.08 -1.99 1.84
C LYS A 220 19.65 -2.62 0.50
N VAL A 221 18.56 -3.37 0.52
CA VAL A 221 17.98 -3.93 -0.72
C VAL A 221 17.45 -2.79 -1.59
N ALA A 222 16.76 -1.81 -0.99
CA ALA A 222 16.29 -0.62 -1.71
C ALA A 222 17.44 0.25 -2.26
N GLU A 223 18.61 0.26 -1.62
CA GLU A 223 19.84 0.89 -2.14
C GLU A 223 20.48 0.12 -3.31
N GLY A 224 19.98 -1.08 -3.63
CA GLY A 224 20.42 -1.89 -4.76
C GLY A 224 21.28 -3.10 -4.40
N VAL A 225 21.52 -3.37 -3.12
CA VAL A 225 22.27 -4.57 -2.68
C VAL A 225 21.27 -5.72 -2.46
N ASN A 226 20.83 -6.32 -3.56
CA ASN A 226 19.75 -7.32 -3.58
C ASN A 226 20.27 -8.77 -3.69
N SER A 227 21.46 -9.06 -3.17
CA SER A 227 22.04 -10.41 -3.25
C SER A 227 21.46 -11.37 -2.22
N LEU A 228 21.43 -12.67 -2.56
CA LEU A 228 21.07 -13.75 -1.63
C LEU A 228 21.90 -13.70 -0.33
N LEU A 229 23.15 -13.20 -0.41
CA LEU A 229 24.02 -13.00 0.74
C LEU A 229 23.44 -11.98 1.76
N GLN A 230 22.75 -10.93 1.31
CA GLN A 230 22.09 -10.00 2.25
C GLN A 230 20.93 -10.68 2.99
N MET A 231 20.19 -11.55 2.31
CA MET A 231 19.10 -12.32 2.90
C MET A 231 19.62 -13.36 3.91
N ALA A 232 20.70 -14.06 3.57
CA ALA A 232 21.40 -14.95 4.50
C ALA A 232 21.98 -14.18 5.70
N GLY A 233 22.55 -13.00 5.45
CA GLY A 233 23.04 -12.08 6.48
C GLY A 233 21.93 -11.61 7.42
N LEU A 234 20.72 -11.35 6.90
CA LEU A 234 19.54 -11.05 7.71
C LEU A 234 19.22 -12.22 8.64
N LEU A 235 19.12 -13.46 8.13
CA LEU A 235 18.87 -14.64 8.96
C LEU A 235 19.90 -14.81 10.08
N GLY A 236 21.19 -14.65 9.76
CA GLY A 236 22.26 -14.74 10.76
C GLY A 236 22.14 -13.69 11.87
N ARG A 237 21.75 -12.46 11.52
CA ARG A 237 21.48 -11.41 12.51
C ARG A 237 20.26 -11.73 13.36
N LEU A 238 19.18 -12.22 12.76
CA LEU A 238 17.97 -12.60 13.51
C LEU A 238 18.27 -13.71 14.52
N CYS A 239 19.01 -14.76 14.11
CA CYS A 239 19.41 -15.85 15.01
C CYS A 239 20.40 -15.39 16.10
N SER A 240 21.27 -14.42 15.80
CA SER A 240 22.19 -13.85 16.80
C SER A 240 21.44 -13.07 17.89
N LYS A 241 20.24 -12.55 17.61
CA LYS A 241 19.45 -11.75 18.57
C LYS A 241 18.60 -12.60 19.50
N THR A 242 18.32 -13.85 19.12
CA THR A 242 17.57 -14.81 19.94
C THR A 242 18.47 -15.52 20.94
N ALA A 243 19.75 -15.71 20.58
CA ALA A 243 20.80 -16.01 21.54
C ALA A 243 20.94 -14.80 22.48
N THR A 244 20.39 -14.92 23.68
CA THR A 244 20.53 -13.91 24.73
C THR A 244 22.01 -13.54 24.94
N PRO A 245 22.30 -12.30 25.37
CA PRO A 245 23.66 -11.90 25.70
C PRO A 245 24.19 -12.87 26.75
N ASP A 246 25.42 -13.35 26.55
CA ASP A 246 26.14 -14.06 27.61
C ASP A 246 26.06 -13.19 28.87
N THR A 247 25.34 -13.68 29.87
CA THR A 247 25.45 -13.21 31.24
C THR A 247 26.83 -13.63 31.73
N SER A 248 27.82 -12.77 31.50
CA SER A 248 29.14 -12.79 32.14
C SER A 248 29.47 -11.42 32.68
#